data_AF-A0A4R8M0P4-F1
#
_entry.id   AF-A0A4R8M0P4-F1
#
_cell.length_a   1.000
_cell.length_b   1.000
_cell.length_c   1.000
_cell.angle_alpha   90.00
_cell.angle_beta   90.00
_cell.angle_gamma   90.00
#
_symmetry.space_group_name_H-M   'P 1'
#
loop_
_entity.id
_entity.type
_entity.pdbx_description
1 polymer ?
#
loop_
_entity_poly.entity_id
_entity_poly.type
_entity_poly.pdbx_seq_one_letter_code
_entity_poly.pdbx_strand_id
1 'polypeptide(L)' 'MQLGNLTGLLDKIKPAIAVARSNVQQTIAAGRGGSPILHDLESKGQIRMVGAMYELKGGAVKFS' A
#
# COMPACT_ATOMS: atom_id res chain seq x y z
N MET A 1 28.47 -16.16 -18.16
CA MET A 1 27.01 -16.43 -18.20
C MET A 1 26.53 -16.74 -16.79
N GLN A 2 26.18 -15.75 -15.95
CA GLN A 2 25.54 -16.01 -14.64
C GLN A 2 24.68 -14.85 -14.12
N LEU A 3 24.24 -13.97 -15.03
CA LEU A 3 23.29 -12.89 -14.70
C LEU A 3 21.83 -13.36 -14.65
N GLY A 4 21.53 -14.63 -14.99
CA GLY A 4 20.17 -15.16 -15.07
C GLY A 4 19.53 -15.63 -13.76
N ASN A 5 20.33 -15.96 -12.74
CA ASN A 5 19.79 -16.55 -11.50
C ASN A 5 19.23 -15.50 -10.53
N LEU A 6 19.74 -14.26 -10.58
CA LEU A 6 19.31 -13.18 -9.69
C LEU A 6 18.12 -12.38 -10.26
N THR A 7 17.98 -12.30 -11.59
CA THR A 7 16.82 -11.68 -12.25
C THR A 7 15.54 -12.49 -12.01
N GLY A 8 15.62 -13.82 -12.09
CA GLY A 8 14.46 -14.68 -11.79
C GLY A 8 13.99 -14.63 -10.34
N LEU A 9 14.88 -14.28 -9.39
CA LEU A 9 14.50 -14.10 -7.98
C LEU A 9 13.82 -12.75 -7.75
N LEU A 10 14.22 -11.70 -8.47
CA LEU A 10 13.53 -10.40 -8.44
C LEU A 10 12.10 -10.51 -8.97
N ASP A 11 11.86 -11.31 -10.00
CA ASP A 11 10.51 -11.54 -10.52
C ASP A 11 9.59 -12.26 -9.53
N LYS A 12 10.14 -13.09 -8.63
CA LYS A 12 9.37 -13.72 -7.54
C LYS A 12 8.98 -12.75 -6.41
N ILE A 13 9.70 -11.64 -6.25
CA ILE A 13 9.45 -10.66 -5.18
C ILE A 13 8.48 -9.56 -5.63
N LYS A 14 8.45 -9.23 -6.93
CA LYS A 14 7.47 -8.29 -7.52
C LYS A 14 6.01 -8.54 -7.13
N PRO A 15 5.47 -9.78 -7.17
CA PRO A 15 4.08 -10.02 -6.79
C PRO A 15 3.80 -9.70 -5.31
N ALA A 16 4.77 -9.88 -4.41
CA ALA A 16 4.58 -9.58 -2.99
C ALA A 16 4.33 -8.09 -2.73
N ILE A 17 5.02 -7.19 -3.44
CA ILE A 17 4.81 -5.73 -3.33
C ILE A 17 3.44 -5.33 -3.88
N ALA A 18 3.00 -5.97 -4.97
CA ALA A 18 1.67 -5.72 -5.54
C ALA A 18 0.55 -6.16 -4.59
N VAL A 19 0.68 -7.33 -3.95
CA VAL A 19 -0.26 -7.81 -2.93
C VAL A 19 -0.28 -6.91 -1.71
N ALA A 20 0.89 -6.46 -1.22
CA ALA A 20 0.97 -5.53 -0.11
C ALA A 20 0.22 -4.21 -0.39
N ARG A 21 0.36 -3.66 -1.60
CA ARG A 21 -0.39 -2.47 -2.03
C ARG A 21 -1.90 -2.72 -2.05
N SER A 22 -2.33 -3.85 -2.60
CA SER A 22 -3.74 -4.24 -2.64
C SER A 22 -4.33 -4.32 -1.22
N ASN A 23 -3.60 -4.93 -0.29
CA ASN A 23 -4.05 -5.05 1.10
C ASN A 23 -4.23 -3.68 1.76
N VAL A 24 -3.28 -2.75 1.57
CA VAL A 24 -3.40 -1.37 2.08
C VAL A 24 -4.65 -0.67 1.51
N GLN A 25 -4.90 -0.79 0.21
CA GLN A 25 -6.09 -0.21 -0.42
C GLN A 25 -7.39 -0.81 0.13
N GLN A 26 -7.43 -2.13 0.31
CA GLN A 26 -8.59 -2.82 0.87
C GLN A 26 -8.86 -2.41 2.33
N THR A 27 -7.82 -2.25 3.15
CA THR A 27 -7.96 -1.78 4.53
C THR A 27 -8.48 -0.34 4.59
N ILE A 28 -8.01 0.55 3.72
CA ILE A 28 -8.53 1.93 3.65
C ILE A 28 -9.99 1.93 3.23
N ALA A 29 -10.34 1.15 2.21
CA ALA A 29 -11.72 1.04 1.75
C ALA A 29 -12.66 0.51 2.84
N ALA A 30 -12.22 -0.51 3.59
CA ALA A 30 -12.96 -1.02 4.74
C ALA A 30 -13.09 0.03 5.85
N GLY A 31 -12.03 0.79 6.14
CA GLY A 31 -12.06 1.89 7.11
C GLY A 31 -13.04 3.01 6.71
N ARG A 32 -13.14 3.33 5.42
CA ARG A 32 -14.09 4.34 4.90
C ARG A 32 -15.55 3.92 5.06
N GLY A 33 -15.85 2.65 4.84
CA GLY A 33 -17.21 2.11 4.96
C GLY A 33 -17.62 1.76 6.39
N GLY A 34 -16.65 1.53 7.29
CA GLY A 34 -16.90 0.99 8.63
C GLY A 34 -17.25 2.02 9.71
N SER A 35 -17.10 3.34 9.45
CA SER A 35 -17.37 4.38 10.45
C SER A 35 -18.14 5.56 9.86
N PRO A 36 -19.40 5.81 10.30
CA PRO A 36 -20.18 6.95 9.83
C PRO A 36 -19.56 8.29 10.24
N ILE A 37 -18.83 8.36 11.36
CA ILE A 37 -18.15 9.58 11.81
C ILE A 37 -16.97 9.91 10.88
N LEU A 38 -16.13 8.93 10.58
CA LEU A 38 -14.98 9.15 9.69
C LEU A 38 -15.45 9.45 8.27
N HIS A 39 -16.52 8.80 7.82
CA HIS A 39 -17.14 9.08 6.53
C HIS A 39 -17.65 10.52 6.43
N ASP A 40 -18.36 11.00 7.45
CA ASP A 40 -18.87 12.38 7.49
C ASP A 40 -17.74 13.40 7.54
N LEU A 41 -16.69 13.15 8.32
CA LEU A 41 -15.51 14.02 8.38
C LEU A 41 -14.71 14.03 7.07
N GLU A 42 -14.59 12.88 6.37
CA GLU A 42 -13.90 12.79 5.07
C GLU A 42 -14.74 13.44 3.96
N SER A 43 -16.07 13.26 3.97
CA SER A 43 -17.04 13.91 3.06
C SER A 43 -17.03 15.44 3.20
N LYS A 44 -16.88 15.94 4.44
CA LYS A 44 -16.71 17.37 4.74
C LYS A 44 -15.29 17.89 4.46
N GLY A 45 -14.38 17.03 4.01
CA GLY A 45 -12.98 17.39 3.70
C GLY A 45 -12.12 17.73 4.91
N GLN A 46 -12.58 17.44 6.13
CA GLN A 46 -11.87 17.76 7.37
C GLN A 46 -10.71 16.79 7.64
N ILE A 47 -10.85 15.55 7.17
CA ILE A 47 -9.81 14.53 7.22
C ILE A 47 -9.68 13.85 5.86
N ARG A 48 -8.56 13.17 5.61
CA ARG A 48 -8.35 12.32 4.44
C ARG A 48 -7.62 11.07 4.87
N MET A 49 -8.10 9.88 4.49
CA MET A 49 -7.34 8.65 4.68
C MET A 49 -6.36 8.44 3.53
N VAL A 50 -5.10 8.15 3.89
CA VAL A 50 -3.99 7.89 2.96
C VAL A 50 -3.34 6.56 3.30
N GLY A 51 -2.94 5.81 2.27
CA GLY A 51 -2.19 4.56 2.44
C GLY A 51 -0.71 4.82 2.38
N ALA A 52 0.04 4.34 3.37
CA ALA A 52 1.49 4.37 3.34
C ALA A 52 2.03 2.95 3.24
N MET A 53 2.97 2.74 2.32
CA MET A 53 3.83 1.55 2.31
C MET A 53 5.24 1.96 2.69
N TYR A 54 5.82 1.22 3.64
CA TYR A 54 7.20 1.42 4.09
C TYR A 54 8.14 0.49 3.34
N GLU A 55 9.10 1.03 2.58
CA GLU A 55 10.14 0.23 1.92
C GLU A 55 11.38 0.08 2.81
N LEU A 56 11.60 -1.14 3.30
CA LEU A 56 12.69 -1.48 4.24
C LEU A 56 14.10 -1.35 3.64
N LYS A 57 14.26 -1.24 2.31
CA LYS A 57 15.58 -1.13 1.66
C LYS A 57 16.25 0.26 1.79
N GLY A 58 15.61 1.24 2.42
CA GLY A 58 16.21 2.57 2.60
C GLY A 58 15.41 3.57 3.43
N GLY A 59 14.34 3.13 4.12
CA GLY A 59 13.54 4.01 4.99
C GLY A 59 12.62 4.98 4.25
N ALA A 60 12.46 4.83 2.93
CA ALA A 60 11.59 5.70 2.14
C ALA A 60 10.12 5.32 2.34
N VAL A 61 9.30 6.30 2.70
CA VAL A 61 7.84 6.17 2.81
C VAL A 61 7.20 6.67 1.53
N LYS A 62 6.36 5.84 0.90
CA LYS A 62 5.57 6.23 -0.27
C LYS A 62 4.09 6.27 0.10
N PHE A 63 3.47 7.43 -0.11
CA PHE A 63 2.04 7.65 0.08
C PHE A 63 1.30 7.38 -1.23
N SER A 64 0.15 6.70 -1.15
CA SER A 64 -0.72 6.34 -2.28
C SER A 64 -2.19 6.40 -1.90
#